data_AF-X1QW26-F1
#
_entry.id   AF-X1QW26-F1
#
_cell.length_a   1.000
_cell.length_b   1.000
_cell.length_c   1.000
_cell.angle_alpha   90.00
_cell.angle_beta   90.00
_cell.angle_gamma   90.00
#
_symmetry.space_group_name_H-M   'P 1'
#
loop_
_entity.id
_entity.type
_entity.pdbx_description
1 polymer ?
#
loop_
_entity_poly.entity_id
_entity_poly.type
_entity_poly.pdbx_seq_one_letter_code
_entity_poly.pdbx_strand_id
1 'polypeptide(L)'
;IFEDYVKFFYDKRLEFSTNGNKVYGYLCKLLLNSLYGKFGQKSEVWEKVGMDFAREYDYWTEFDYDTKVTHTYRAVNYVIEERKGYDEGYNSLVSIPAEITANARLYLWQLIKKAGVHNVFYCDTDSILVNDEGLTSLTSLTSRTELGLLKVQRHPSKVIIRGLKDYVMDKTDKIKGISKNAEKAGDNSFYVYRNVGIRSGLHNKDINKVVWVRTLKNLKRIYNKGVIMSNSRVMPLNLMHYDNENWIDFEKMSEAYGEYALFKDKYLAEHMGFTISRAEENPRAMLDYSMADRLIAAEEKRNARRRGEMIYQ
;
A
#
# COMPACT_ATOMS: atom_id res chain seq x y z
N ILE A 1 -10.62 27.69 4.06
CA ILE A 1 -11.61 27.23 3.06
C ILE A 1 -12.39 25.96 3.45
N PHE A 2 -11.89 25.07 4.32
CA PHE A 2 -12.59 23.82 4.69
C PHE A 2 -13.14 23.78 6.12
N GLU A 3 -13.04 24.88 6.87
CA GLU A 3 -13.38 24.92 8.30
C GLU A 3 -14.83 24.50 8.58
N ASP A 4 -15.80 25.13 7.92
CA ASP A 4 -17.23 24.82 8.12
C ASP A 4 -17.56 23.37 7.75
N TYR A 5 -16.97 22.87 6.65
CA TYR A 5 -17.15 21.48 6.21
C TYR A 5 -16.63 20.50 7.27
N VAL A 6 -15.40 20.74 7.75
CA VAL A 6 -14.76 19.86 8.74
C VAL A 6 -15.54 19.90 10.05
N LYS A 7 -15.88 21.09 10.54
CA LYS A 7 -16.65 21.28 11.78
C LYS A 7 -18.00 20.57 11.71
N PHE A 8 -18.78 20.81 10.65
CA PHE A 8 -20.09 20.18 10.47
C PHE A 8 -20.03 18.65 10.51
N PHE A 9 -19.17 18.03 9.68
CA PHE A 9 -19.08 16.57 9.62
C PHE A 9 -18.41 15.96 10.86
N TYR A 10 -17.52 16.70 11.52
CA TYR A 10 -16.92 16.24 12.77
C TYR A 10 -17.93 16.23 13.91
N ASP A 11 -18.71 17.30 14.08
CA ASP A 11 -19.75 17.42 15.11
C ASP A 11 -20.83 16.35 14.90
N LYS A 12 -21.29 16.18 13.65
CA LYS A 12 -22.24 15.09 13.32
C LYS A 12 -21.67 13.71 13.59
N ARG A 13 -20.39 13.48 13.30
CA ARG A 13 -19.73 12.21 13.61
C ARG A 13 -19.73 11.94 15.12
N LEU A 14 -19.48 12.95 15.95
CA LEU A 14 -19.53 12.81 17.42
C LEU A 14 -20.95 12.52 17.91
N GLU A 15 -21.93 13.30 17.44
CA GLU A 15 -23.36 13.09 17.74
C GLU A 15 -23.79 11.65 17.44
N PHE A 16 -23.53 11.16 16.23
CA PHE A 16 -23.90 9.79 15.84
C PHE A 16 -23.15 8.72 16.62
N SER A 17 -21.88 8.98 16.98
CA SER A 17 -21.09 8.03 17.79
C SER A 17 -21.65 7.90 19.21
N THR A 18 -22.04 9.02 19.83
CA THR A 18 -22.66 9.06 21.16
C THR A 18 -24.01 8.35 21.16
N ASN A 19 -24.81 8.54 20.11
CA ASN A 19 -26.13 7.91 19.94
C ASN A 19 -26.05 6.44 19.47
N GLY A 20 -24.85 5.85 19.38
CA GLY A 20 -24.66 4.46 18.94
C GLY A 20 -24.92 4.21 17.44
N ASN A 21 -25.16 5.25 16.64
CA ASN A 21 -25.40 5.14 15.21
C ASN A 21 -24.08 5.00 14.42
N LYS A 22 -23.57 3.77 14.39
CA LYS A 22 -22.29 3.44 13.75
C LYS A 22 -22.28 3.70 12.24
N VAL A 23 -23.42 3.58 11.55
CA VAL A 23 -23.52 3.76 10.10
C VAL A 23 -23.31 5.22 9.73
N TYR A 24 -24.06 6.14 10.33
CA TYR A 24 -23.89 7.56 10.02
C TYR A 24 -22.57 8.13 10.55
N GLY A 25 -22.09 7.66 11.70
CA GLY A 25 -20.75 7.99 12.18
C GLY A 25 -19.64 7.56 11.19
N TYR A 26 -19.81 6.40 10.55
CA TYR A 26 -18.89 5.92 9.50
C TYR A 26 -18.99 6.75 8.22
N LEU A 27 -20.20 7.09 7.77
CA LEU A 27 -20.40 7.94 6.59
C LEU A 27 -19.80 9.35 6.77
N CYS A 28 -20.02 9.99 7.91
CA CYS A 28 -19.39 11.28 8.22
C CYS A 28 -17.86 11.20 8.19
N LYS A 29 -17.29 10.12 8.74
CA LYS A 29 -15.85 9.86 8.66
C LYS A 29 -15.35 9.68 7.22
N LEU A 30 -16.10 8.97 6.39
CA LEU A 30 -15.74 8.80 4.97
C LEU A 30 -15.73 10.13 4.23
N LEU A 31 -16.72 10.99 4.46
CA LEU A 31 -16.81 12.30 3.84
C LEU A 31 -15.61 13.18 4.22
N LEU A 32 -15.27 13.26 5.51
CA LEU A 32 -14.07 13.94 6.00
C LEU A 32 -12.78 13.42 5.34
N ASN A 33 -12.63 12.09 5.25
CA ASN A 33 -11.40 11.48 4.76
C ASN A 33 -11.26 11.47 3.23
N SER A 34 -12.36 11.58 2.48
CA SER A 34 -12.36 11.46 1.02
C SER A 34 -12.30 12.79 0.29
N LEU A 35 -12.70 13.90 0.94
CA LEU A 35 -12.77 15.21 0.30
C LEU A 35 -11.43 15.64 -0.32
N TYR A 36 -10.32 15.59 0.43
CA TYR A 36 -9.03 16.06 -0.10
C TYR A 36 -8.58 15.24 -1.32
N GLY A 37 -8.89 13.95 -1.34
CA GLY A 37 -8.54 13.06 -2.44
C GLY A 37 -9.29 13.38 -3.74
N LYS A 38 -10.46 14.02 -3.65
CA LYS A 38 -11.22 14.46 -4.82
C LYS A 38 -10.51 15.57 -5.59
N PHE A 39 -9.80 16.46 -4.90
CA PHE A 39 -8.99 17.50 -5.54
C PHE A 39 -7.73 16.95 -6.24
N GLY A 40 -7.31 15.73 -5.93
CA GLY A 40 -6.21 15.03 -6.60
C GLY A 40 -6.67 13.92 -7.54
N GLN A 41 -7.96 13.90 -7.90
CA GLN A 41 -8.51 12.83 -8.71
C GLN A 41 -7.98 12.91 -10.15
N LYS A 42 -7.54 11.77 -10.67
CA LYS A 42 -7.11 11.57 -12.06
C LYS A 42 -8.16 10.72 -12.79
N SER A 43 -8.51 11.12 -14.00
CA SER A 43 -9.52 10.45 -14.83
C SER A 43 -8.86 9.85 -16.07
N GLU A 44 -9.31 8.66 -16.49
CA GLU A 44 -8.91 8.10 -17.79
C GLU A 44 -9.70 8.79 -18.89
N VAL A 45 -9.02 9.26 -19.94
CA VAL A 45 -9.66 9.82 -21.13
C VAL A 45 -9.87 8.68 -22.13
N TRP A 46 -11.13 8.47 -22.49
CA TRP A 46 -11.57 7.45 -23.44
C TRP A 46 -12.24 8.14 -24.61
N GLU A 47 -11.78 7.86 -25.82
CA GLU A 47 -12.35 8.39 -27.05
C GLU A 47 -12.99 7.27 -27.86
N LYS A 48 -14.21 7.51 -28.35
CA LYS A 48 -14.88 6.57 -29.25
C LYS A 48 -14.11 6.47 -30.57
N VAL A 49 -13.68 5.26 -30.90
CA VAL A 49 -12.96 4.96 -32.16
C VAL A 49 -13.79 4.13 -33.12
N GLY A 50 -14.88 3.51 -32.67
CA GLY A 50 -15.74 2.73 -33.55
C GLY A 50 -16.86 2.00 -32.82
N MET A 51 -17.48 1.06 -33.56
CA MET A 51 -18.44 0.10 -33.03
C MET A 51 -18.11 -1.29 -33.55
N ASP A 52 -18.24 -2.30 -32.70
CA ASP A 52 -18.07 -3.71 -33.06
C ASP A 52 -19.21 -4.53 -32.43
N PHE A 53 -20.15 -4.96 -33.26
CA PHE A 53 -21.31 -5.74 -32.82
C PHE A 53 -20.96 -7.17 -32.37
N ALA A 54 -19.74 -7.65 -32.66
CA ALA A 54 -19.23 -8.92 -32.12
C ALA A 54 -18.66 -8.75 -30.69
N ARG A 55 -18.41 -7.51 -30.24
CA ARG A 55 -17.82 -7.18 -28.93
C ARG A 55 -18.73 -6.28 -28.12
N GLU A 56 -19.71 -6.89 -27.45
CA GLU A 56 -20.59 -6.16 -26.52
C GLU A 56 -19.80 -5.53 -25.34
N TYR A 57 -18.97 -6.33 -24.66
CA TYR A 57 -18.08 -5.92 -23.58
C TYR A 57 -16.72 -6.59 -23.74
N ASP A 58 -15.65 -5.81 -23.60
CA ASP A 58 -14.27 -6.30 -23.63
C ASP A 58 -13.28 -5.24 -23.08
N TYR A 59 -12.06 -5.67 -22.76
CA TYR A 59 -10.93 -4.81 -22.41
C TYR A 59 -9.64 -5.48 -22.88
N TRP A 60 -8.88 -4.83 -23.76
CA TRP A 60 -7.67 -5.41 -24.33
C TRP A 60 -6.61 -4.37 -24.66
N THR A 61 -5.43 -4.85 -25.02
CA THR A 61 -4.30 -4.03 -25.49
C THR A 61 -3.77 -4.56 -26.80
N GLU A 62 -3.39 -3.67 -27.71
CA GLU A 62 -2.76 -3.99 -28.99
C GLU A 62 -1.41 -3.28 -29.05
N PHE A 63 -0.40 -3.95 -29.59
CA PHE A 63 0.91 -3.36 -29.82
C PHE A 63 1.04 -3.06 -31.31
N ASP A 64 1.17 -1.79 -31.65
CA ASP A 64 1.47 -1.35 -32.99
C ASP A 64 2.98 -1.54 -33.25
N TYR A 65 3.29 -2.39 -34.22
CA TYR A 65 4.67 -2.71 -34.57
C TYR A 65 5.41 -1.53 -35.22
N ASP A 66 4.74 -0.69 -35.99
CA ASP A 66 5.38 0.38 -36.74
C ASP A 66 5.65 1.58 -35.81
N THR A 67 4.68 1.94 -34.98
CA THR A 67 4.83 3.07 -34.04
C THR A 67 5.51 2.68 -32.71
N LYS A 68 5.62 1.39 -32.41
CA LYS A 68 6.10 0.85 -31.12
C LYS A 68 5.26 1.32 -29.92
N VAL A 69 3.98 1.60 -30.14
CA VAL A 69 3.04 2.06 -29.11
C VAL A 69 2.08 0.94 -28.72
N THR A 70 1.80 0.82 -27.41
CA THR A 70 0.73 -0.06 -26.91
C THR A 70 -0.56 0.74 -26.74
N HIS A 71 -1.57 0.40 -27.52
CA HIS A 71 -2.91 0.94 -27.41
C HIS A 71 -3.74 0.13 -26.41
N THR A 72 -4.65 0.79 -25.72
CA THR A 72 -5.56 0.14 -24.76
C THR A 72 -6.99 0.48 -25.14
N TYR A 73 -7.81 -0.55 -25.32
CA TYR A 73 -9.20 -0.42 -25.74
C TYR A 73 -10.16 -1.01 -24.71
N ARG A 74 -11.39 -0.49 -24.72
CA ARG A 74 -12.53 -1.12 -24.07
C ARG A 74 -13.72 -1.13 -25.02
N ALA A 75 -14.54 -2.17 -24.91
CA ALA A 75 -15.86 -2.20 -25.51
C ALA A 75 -16.91 -2.08 -24.40
N VAL A 76 -17.84 -1.14 -24.55
CA VAL A 76 -18.98 -0.97 -23.65
C VAL A 76 -20.23 -0.81 -24.49
N ASN A 77 -21.13 -1.80 -24.43
CA ASN A 77 -22.34 -1.83 -25.25
C ASN A 77 -22.02 -1.64 -26.75
N TYR A 78 -21.09 -2.44 -27.28
CA TYR A 78 -20.61 -2.42 -28.67
C TYR A 78 -19.83 -1.17 -29.10
N VAL A 79 -19.73 -0.14 -28.24
CA VAL A 79 -18.92 1.05 -28.52
C VAL A 79 -17.48 0.76 -28.16
N ILE A 80 -16.59 0.91 -29.13
CA ILE A 80 -15.15 0.76 -28.91
C ILE A 80 -14.57 2.13 -28.56
N GLU A 81 -13.91 2.19 -27.43
CA GLU A 81 -13.19 3.37 -26.97
C GLU A 81 -11.71 3.05 -26.76
N GLU A 82 -10.85 3.97 -27.17
CA GLU A 82 -9.41 3.91 -26.94
C GLU A 82 -9.03 4.85 -25.80
N ARG A 83 -8.16 4.39 -24.90
CA ARG A 83 -7.61 5.25 -23.85
C ARG A 83 -6.52 6.13 -24.44
N LYS A 84 -6.80 7.44 -24.56
CA LYS A 84 -5.83 8.45 -25.03
C LYS A 84 -4.88 8.95 -23.96
N GLY A 85 -5.18 8.66 -22.69
CA GLY A 85 -4.31 8.97 -21.59
C GLY A 85 -5.10 9.25 -20.33
N TYR A 86 -4.70 10.31 -19.65
CA TYR A 86 -5.30 10.72 -18.41
C TYR A 86 -5.39 12.23 -18.35
N ASP A 87 -6.46 12.70 -17.72
CA ASP A 87 -6.68 14.10 -17.44
C ASP A 87 -6.96 14.30 -15.95
N GLU A 88 -6.88 15.54 -15.49
CA GLU A 88 -7.28 15.88 -14.15
C GLU A 88 -8.81 15.78 -13.99
N GLY A 89 -9.29 15.50 -12.79
CA GLY A 89 -10.73 15.52 -12.51
C GLY A 89 -11.31 16.92 -12.70
N TYR A 90 -12.59 17.03 -13.05
CA TYR A 90 -13.27 18.31 -13.30
C TYR A 90 -13.09 19.35 -12.16
N ASN A 91 -13.11 18.91 -10.90
CA ASN A 91 -12.89 19.76 -9.73
C ASN A 91 -11.50 19.55 -9.09
N SER A 92 -10.52 19.15 -9.88
CA SER A 92 -9.16 18.93 -9.38
C SER A 92 -8.47 20.27 -9.08
N LEU A 93 -7.67 20.26 -8.02
CA LEU A 93 -6.74 21.32 -7.67
C LEU A 93 -5.62 20.66 -6.85
N VAL A 94 -4.63 20.10 -7.54
CA VAL A 94 -3.61 19.20 -6.97
C VAL A 94 -2.79 19.84 -5.85
N SER A 95 -2.69 21.17 -5.82
CA SER A 95 -2.04 21.91 -4.74
C SER A 95 -2.68 21.66 -3.37
N ILE A 96 -4.00 21.45 -3.30
CA ILE A 96 -4.71 21.17 -2.04
C ILE A 96 -4.27 19.84 -1.40
N PRO A 97 -4.37 18.67 -2.06
CA PRO A 97 -3.90 17.41 -1.48
C PRO A 97 -2.38 17.39 -1.29
N ALA A 98 -1.61 18.10 -2.13
CA ALA A 98 -0.17 18.24 -1.92
C ALA A 98 0.13 18.91 -0.57
N GLU A 99 -0.50 20.07 -0.32
CA GLU A 99 -0.32 20.85 0.91
C GLU A 99 -0.86 20.10 2.15
N ILE A 100 -2.03 19.48 2.06
CA ILE A 100 -2.61 18.68 3.16
C ILE A 100 -1.67 17.53 3.54
N THR A 101 -1.15 16.80 2.55
CA THR A 101 -0.27 15.66 2.84
C THR A 101 1.11 16.09 3.30
N ALA A 102 1.63 17.23 2.84
CA ALA A 102 2.87 17.82 3.34
C ALA A 102 2.74 18.21 4.82
N ASN A 103 1.69 18.96 5.17
CA ASN A 103 1.43 19.34 6.56
C ASN A 103 1.19 18.14 7.47
N ALA A 104 0.47 17.12 7.01
CA ALA A 104 0.29 15.88 7.77
C ALA A 104 1.62 15.17 8.06
N ARG A 105 2.53 15.10 7.08
CA ARG A 105 3.88 14.53 7.26
C ARG A 105 4.75 15.36 8.21
N LEU A 106 4.71 16.69 8.08
CA LEU A 106 5.45 17.60 8.97
C LEU A 106 4.95 17.50 10.40
N TYR A 107 3.64 17.43 10.61
CA TYR A 107 3.04 17.25 11.93
C TYR A 107 3.41 15.88 12.53
N LEU A 108 3.34 14.80 11.75
CA LEU A 108 3.82 13.48 12.18
C LEU A 108 5.29 13.53 12.62
N TRP A 109 6.14 14.24 11.86
CA TRP A 109 7.55 14.42 12.22
C TRP A 109 7.74 15.22 13.51
N GLN A 110 6.94 16.27 13.73
CA GLN A 110 6.95 17.02 15.00
C GLN A 110 6.59 16.13 16.18
N LEU A 111 5.58 15.26 16.03
CA LEU A 111 5.21 14.28 17.05
C LEU A 111 6.34 13.28 17.33
N ILE A 112 7.00 12.76 16.29
CA ILE A 112 8.16 11.86 16.42
C ILE A 112 9.30 12.56 17.17
N LYS A 113 9.60 13.82 16.83
CA LYS A 113 10.63 14.59 17.54
C LYS A 113 10.26 14.83 19.01
N LYS A 114 9.00 15.19 19.29
CA LYS A 114 8.50 15.42 20.65
C LYS A 114 8.52 14.15 21.50
N ALA A 115 8.24 12.99 20.92
CA ALA A 115 8.35 11.71 21.60
C ALA A 115 9.82 11.30 21.86
N GLY A 116 10.77 11.89 21.14
CA GLY A 116 12.14 11.40 21.03
C GLY A 116 12.23 10.30 19.98
N VAL A 117 13.08 10.48 18.96
CA VAL A 117 13.12 9.56 17.80
C VAL A 117 13.47 8.12 18.20
N HIS A 118 14.26 7.94 19.26
CA HIS A 118 14.63 6.62 19.79
C HIS A 118 13.46 5.89 20.49
N ASN A 119 12.44 6.63 20.92
CA ASN A 119 11.24 6.09 21.55
C ASN A 119 10.18 5.66 20.53
N VAL A 120 10.38 5.91 19.23
CA VAL A 120 9.43 5.58 18.17
C VAL A 120 9.85 4.32 17.43
N PHE A 121 9.02 3.28 17.49
CA PHE A 121 9.28 1.99 16.86
C PHE A 121 8.66 1.84 15.47
N TYR A 122 7.55 2.52 15.21
CA TYR A 122 6.82 2.41 13.94
C TYR A 122 5.94 3.64 13.71
N CYS A 123 5.68 3.97 12.45
CA CYS A 123 4.65 4.93 12.07
C CYS A 123 3.90 4.48 10.80
N ASP A 124 2.63 4.84 10.70
CA ASP A 124 1.82 4.65 9.49
C ASP A 124 0.83 5.79 9.34
N THR A 125 1.15 6.72 8.44
CA THR A 125 0.35 7.87 8.01
C THR A 125 -0.04 8.86 9.11
N ASP A 126 -0.86 8.44 10.06
CA ASP A 126 -1.48 9.22 11.12
C ASP A 126 -1.32 8.55 12.51
N SER A 127 -0.39 7.59 12.62
CA SER A 127 -0.14 6.85 13.84
C SER A 127 1.35 6.66 14.11
N ILE A 128 1.71 6.63 15.39
CA ILE A 128 3.05 6.30 15.89
C ILE A 128 2.93 5.25 17.01
N LEU A 129 3.86 4.30 17.01
CA LEU A 129 4.05 3.34 18.09
C LEU A 129 5.26 3.78 18.90
N VAL A 130 5.06 4.00 20.19
CA VAL A 130 6.09 4.50 21.11
C VAL A 130 6.18 3.64 22.37
N ASN A 131 7.30 3.73 23.09
CA ASN A 131 7.40 3.25 24.47
C ASN A 131 6.73 4.21 25.45
N ASP A 132 6.78 3.89 26.75
CA ASP A 132 6.15 4.68 27.81
C ASP A 132 6.76 6.08 27.98
N GLU A 133 8.06 6.24 27.71
CA GLU A 133 8.73 7.55 27.76
C GLU A 133 8.26 8.46 26.62
N GLY A 134 8.15 7.92 25.41
CA GLY A 134 7.59 8.63 24.26
C GLY A 134 6.11 8.97 24.47
N LEU A 135 5.33 8.09 25.11
CA LEU A 135 3.93 8.38 25.45
C LEU A 135 3.83 9.51 26.48
N THR A 136 4.64 9.46 27.53
CA THR A 136 4.73 10.52 28.56
C THR A 136 4.96 11.88 27.91
N SER A 137 5.93 11.95 26.98
CA SER A 137 6.28 13.16 26.23
C SER A 137 5.13 13.70 25.36
N LEU A 138 4.23 12.82 24.93
CA LEU A 138 3.09 13.15 24.07
C LEU A 138 1.78 13.42 24.83
N THR A 139 1.73 13.20 26.15
CA THR A 139 0.50 13.28 26.96
C THR A 139 -0.31 14.57 26.72
N SER A 140 0.37 15.71 26.64
CA SER A 140 -0.22 17.03 26.36
C SER A 140 -0.90 17.16 24.99
N LEU A 141 -0.64 16.25 24.07
CA LEU A 141 -1.22 16.20 22.72
C LEU A 141 -2.17 15.01 22.56
N THR A 142 -2.67 14.45 23.67
CA THR A 142 -3.61 13.32 23.63
C THR A 142 -5.02 13.75 23.98
N SER A 143 -5.98 13.31 23.17
CA SER A 143 -7.41 13.46 23.46
C SER A 143 -8.19 12.37 22.73
N ARG A 144 -9.32 11.97 23.30
CA ARG A 144 -10.21 10.97 22.67
C ARG A 144 -11.16 11.59 21.64
N THR A 145 -11.41 12.90 21.74
CA THR A 145 -12.50 13.59 21.05
C THR A 145 -12.09 14.92 20.43
N GLU A 146 -10.92 15.47 20.75
CA GLU A 146 -10.45 16.71 20.11
C GLU A 146 -9.82 16.43 18.75
N LEU A 147 -10.19 17.25 17.76
CA LEU A 147 -9.68 17.13 16.40
C LEU A 147 -8.19 17.50 16.36
N GLY A 148 -7.39 16.70 15.66
CA GLY A 148 -5.95 16.94 15.49
C GLY A 148 -5.07 16.39 16.62
N LEU A 149 -5.65 15.98 17.76
CA LEU A 149 -4.92 15.34 18.85
C LEU A 149 -4.86 13.81 18.71
N LEU A 150 -3.87 13.22 19.39
CA LEU A 150 -3.62 11.79 19.37
C LEU A 150 -4.60 11.04 20.27
N LYS A 151 -5.21 9.99 19.74
CA LYS A 151 -5.96 9.02 20.54
C LYS A 151 -5.08 7.82 20.86
N VAL A 152 -4.86 7.55 22.14
CA VAL A 152 -4.24 6.29 22.58
C VAL A 152 -5.16 5.13 22.22
N GLN A 153 -4.72 4.27 21.29
CA GLN A 153 -5.52 3.16 20.79
C GLN A 153 -5.34 1.88 21.61
N ARG A 154 -4.09 1.55 21.99
CA ARG A 154 -3.71 0.27 22.63
C ARG A 154 -2.41 0.43 23.43
N HIS A 155 -2.23 -0.44 24.42
CA HIS A 155 -0.97 -0.66 25.16
C HIS A 155 -0.54 -2.12 25.00
N PRO A 156 0.07 -2.49 23.86
CA PRO A 156 0.48 -3.87 23.65
C PRO A 156 1.67 -4.25 24.53
N SER A 157 1.64 -5.46 25.08
CA SER A 157 2.76 -6.00 25.87
C SER A 157 3.91 -6.50 24.99
N LYS A 158 3.58 -6.96 23.78
CA LYS A 158 4.55 -7.46 22.80
C LYS A 158 4.21 -6.98 21.41
N VAL A 159 5.22 -6.47 20.71
CA VAL A 159 5.11 -6.09 19.29
C VAL A 159 6.22 -6.76 18.49
N ILE A 160 5.86 -7.29 17.32
CA ILE A 160 6.81 -7.80 16.32
C ILE A 160 6.50 -7.07 15.01
N ILE A 161 7.44 -6.28 14.50
CA ILE A 161 7.30 -5.57 13.24
C ILE A 161 8.09 -6.35 12.19
N ARG A 162 7.40 -6.85 11.16
CA ARG A 162 8.02 -7.55 10.03
C ARG A 162 8.18 -6.62 8.82
N GLY A 163 7.40 -5.55 8.75
CA GLY A 163 7.51 -4.53 7.72
C GLY A 163 6.30 -3.61 7.66
N LEU A 164 6.11 -2.99 6.51
CA LEU A 164 5.05 -2.00 6.31
C LEU A 164 3.67 -2.65 6.36
N LYS A 165 2.89 -2.29 7.38
CA LYS A 165 1.56 -2.85 7.65
C LYS A 165 1.60 -4.39 7.76
N ASP A 166 2.71 -4.92 8.26
CA ASP A 166 2.94 -6.33 8.56
C ASP A 166 3.56 -6.44 9.96
N TYR A 167 2.73 -6.65 10.99
CA TYR A 167 3.14 -6.68 12.38
C TYR A 167 2.18 -7.49 13.26
N VAL A 168 2.70 -7.98 14.39
CA VAL A 168 1.92 -8.58 15.47
C VAL A 168 1.92 -7.63 16.67
N MET A 169 0.74 -7.39 17.23
CA MET A 169 0.55 -6.69 18.50
C MET A 169 -0.24 -7.62 19.42
N ASP A 170 0.43 -8.20 20.41
CA ASP A 170 -0.06 -9.29 21.25
C ASP A 170 -0.67 -10.44 20.42
N LYS A 171 -2.00 -10.58 20.46
CA LYS A 171 -2.77 -11.62 19.75
C LYS A 171 -3.28 -11.14 18.38
N THR A 172 -3.05 -9.89 18.01
CA THR A 172 -3.51 -9.34 16.73
C THR A 172 -2.40 -9.43 15.70
N ASP A 173 -2.53 -10.37 14.76
CA ASP A 173 -1.68 -10.41 13.57
C ASP A 173 -2.28 -9.53 12.45
N LYS A 174 -1.53 -8.52 12.02
CA LYS A 174 -1.95 -7.58 10.99
C LYS A 174 -1.01 -7.69 9.80
N ILE A 175 -1.57 -8.13 8.67
CA ILE A 175 -0.83 -8.25 7.41
C ILE A 175 -1.58 -7.52 6.29
N LYS A 176 -0.91 -6.64 5.54
CA LYS A 176 -1.52 -5.86 4.47
C LYS A 176 -2.11 -6.74 3.37
N GLY A 177 -3.41 -6.59 3.16
CA GLY A 177 -4.13 -7.27 2.09
C GLY A 177 -4.23 -8.78 2.31
N ILE A 178 -4.14 -9.24 3.56
CA ILE A 178 -4.54 -10.57 4.01
C ILE A 178 -5.69 -10.35 5.00
N SER A 179 -6.82 -11.04 4.80
CA SER A 179 -7.94 -10.95 5.73
C SER A 179 -7.63 -11.73 7.00
N LYS A 180 -8.31 -11.41 8.11
CA LYS A 180 -8.14 -12.14 9.37
C LYS A 180 -8.52 -13.63 9.27
N ASN A 181 -9.39 -13.94 8.31
CA ASN A 181 -9.90 -15.29 8.06
C ASN A 181 -9.23 -15.95 6.85
N ALA A 182 -8.12 -15.39 6.35
CA ALA A 182 -7.38 -15.99 5.26
C ALA A 182 -6.78 -17.32 5.72
N GLU A 183 -6.92 -18.34 4.89
CA GLU A 183 -6.34 -19.65 5.15
C GLU A 183 -4.83 -19.59 4.90
N LYS A 184 -4.06 -20.00 5.91
CA LYS A 184 -2.61 -20.07 5.83
C LYS A 184 -2.22 -21.33 5.05
N ALA A 185 -1.56 -21.14 3.91
CA ALA A 185 -1.02 -22.23 3.08
C ALA A 185 0.44 -22.56 3.42
N GLY A 186 1.16 -21.60 4.02
CA GLY A 186 2.56 -21.72 4.44
C GLY A 186 2.98 -20.49 5.24
N ASP A 187 4.23 -20.39 5.69
CA ASP A 187 4.67 -19.32 6.58
C ASP A 187 4.54 -17.90 6.02
N ASN A 188 4.74 -17.77 4.72
CA ASN A 188 4.58 -16.53 3.97
C ASN A 188 3.45 -16.62 2.93
N SER A 189 2.61 -17.66 2.97
CA SER A 189 1.69 -17.99 1.88
C SER A 189 0.26 -18.11 2.39
N PHE A 190 -0.67 -17.40 1.75
CA PHE A 190 -2.06 -17.33 2.18
C PHE A 190 -3.01 -17.44 1.00
N TYR A 191 -4.09 -18.20 1.16
CA TYR A 191 -5.21 -18.14 0.23
C TYR A 191 -6.08 -16.93 0.54
N VAL A 192 -6.25 -16.07 -0.46
CA VAL A 192 -7.07 -14.86 -0.35
C VAL A 192 -8.10 -14.81 -1.47
N TYR A 193 -9.27 -14.25 -1.15
CA TYR A 193 -10.27 -13.92 -2.16
C TYR A 193 -10.00 -12.51 -2.67
N ARG A 194 -9.87 -12.39 -3.99
CA ARG A 194 -9.73 -11.11 -4.68
C ARG A 194 -10.94 -10.88 -5.57
N ASN A 195 -11.56 -9.72 -5.45
CA ASN A 195 -12.60 -9.30 -6.37
C ASN A 195 -12.03 -9.08 -7.78
N VAL A 196 -12.75 -9.53 -8.80
CA VAL A 196 -12.43 -9.28 -10.21
C VAL A 196 -12.81 -7.84 -10.53
N GLY A 197 -11.81 -7.00 -10.81
CA GLY A 197 -12.04 -5.59 -11.15
C GLY A 197 -12.67 -5.41 -12.53
N ILE A 198 -13.22 -4.21 -12.77
CA ILE A 198 -14.00 -3.88 -13.97
C ILE A 198 -13.32 -4.24 -15.28
N ARG A 199 -11.99 -4.09 -15.39
CA ARG A 199 -11.23 -4.43 -16.61
C ARG A 199 -11.34 -5.91 -16.94
N SER A 200 -11.10 -6.77 -15.95
CA SER A 200 -11.26 -8.22 -16.11
C SER A 200 -12.73 -8.62 -16.24
N GLY A 201 -13.64 -7.91 -15.57
CA GLY A 201 -15.08 -8.11 -15.72
C GLY A 201 -15.58 -7.83 -17.14
N LEU A 202 -15.08 -6.74 -17.77
CA LEU A 202 -15.35 -6.40 -19.16
C LEU A 202 -14.83 -7.49 -20.10
N HIS A 203 -13.55 -7.85 -19.95
CA HIS A 203 -12.94 -8.89 -20.78
C HIS A 203 -13.64 -10.26 -20.68
N ASN A 204 -14.03 -10.65 -19.46
CA ASN A 204 -14.73 -11.91 -19.22
C ASN A 204 -16.25 -11.84 -19.49
N LYS A 205 -16.79 -10.67 -19.87
CA LYS A 205 -18.23 -10.43 -20.06
C LYS A 205 -19.08 -10.74 -18.81
N ASP A 206 -18.51 -10.52 -17.63
CA ASP A 206 -19.12 -10.79 -16.32
C ASP A 206 -19.43 -9.50 -15.53
N ILE A 207 -19.60 -8.36 -16.21
CA ILE A 207 -19.79 -7.05 -15.57
C ILE A 207 -21.02 -6.95 -14.65
N ASN A 208 -22.01 -7.84 -14.85
CA ASN A 208 -23.23 -7.90 -14.05
C ASN A 208 -23.10 -8.83 -12.82
N LYS A 209 -21.90 -9.34 -12.53
CA LYS A 209 -21.63 -10.22 -11.40
C LYS A 209 -20.48 -9.68 -10.56
N VAL A 210 -20.55 -9.92 -9.25
CA VAL A 210 -19.42 -9.66 -8.34
C VAL A 210 -18.61 -10.94 -8.22
N VAL A 211 -17.63 -11.11 -9.12
CA VAL A 211 -16.80 -12.33 -9.15
C VAL A 211 -15.66 -12.23 -8.13
N TRP A 212 -15.48 -13.28 -7.33
CA TRP A 212 -14.35 -13.43 -6.41
C TRP A 212 -13.49 -14.64 -6.81
N VAL A 213 -12.17 -14.44 -6.86
CA VAL A 213 -11.23 -15.50 -7.23
C VAL A 213 -10.32 -15.81 -6.05
N ARG A 214 -10.29 -17.08 -5.64
CA ARG A 214 -9.33 -17.59 -4.65
C ARG A 214 -7.93 -17.63 -5.27
N THR A 215 -6.97 -16.96 -4.65
CA THR A 215 -5.61 -16.85 -5.14
C THR A 215 -4.61 -17.10 -4.02
N LEU A 216 -3.57 -17.89 -4.30
CA LEU A 216 -2.42 -18.02 -3.42
C LEU A 216 -1.57 -16.74 -3.50
N LYS A 217 -1.35 -16.10 -2.35
CA LYS A 217 -0.53 -14.89 -2.22
C LYS A 217 0.68 -15.19 -1.36
N ASN A 218 1.87 -14.98 -1.93
CA ASN A 218 3.16 -15.15 -1.27
C ASN A 218 3.72 -13.79 -0.84
N LEU A 219 4.09 -13.66 0.43
CA LEU A 219 4.61 -12.45 1.05
C LEU A 219 6.14 -12.50 1.05
N LYS A 220 6.78 -11.60 0.31
CA LYS A 220 8.26 -11.56 0.26
C LYS A 220 8.90 -11.04 1.55
N ARG A 221 8.20 -10.20 2.32
CA ARG A 221 8.68 -9.52 3.55
C ARG A 221 10.02 -8.76 3.45
N ILE A 222 10.50 -8.48 2.25
CA ILE A 222 11.66 -7.64 2.00
C ILE A 222 11.30 -6.16 2.21
N TYR A 223 12.03 -5.47 3.09
CA TYR A 223 11.88 -4.02 3.27
C TYR A 223 12.64 -3.25 2.18
N ASN A 224 11.96 -2.33 1.49
CA ASN A 224 12.51 -1.64 0.32
C ASN A 224 12.28 -0.13 0.30
N LYS A 225 11.93 0.46 1.45
CA LYS A 225 11.63 1.90 1.58
C LYS A 225 12.69 2.70 2.32
N GLY A 226 13.80 2.07 2.68
CA GLY A 226 14.90 2.64 3.45
C GLY A 226 15.99 1.60 3.66
N VAL A 227 17.04 2.04 4.33
CA VAL A 227 18.18 1.22 4.72
C VAL A 227 18.02 0.77 6.16
N ILE A 228 18.18 -0.51 6.44
CA ILE A 228 18.15 -1.07 7.79
C ILE A 228 19.57 -1.08 8.34
N MET A 229 19.82 -0.33 9.41
CA MET A 229 21.11 -0.32 10.11
C MET A 229 21.27 -1.58 10.98
N SER A 230 22.49 -1.84 11.45
CA SER A 230 22.80 -2.95 12.37
C SER A 230 21.98 -2.93 13.66
N ASN A 231 21.61 -1.74 14.15
CA ASN A 231 20.72 -1.55 15.30
C ASN A 231 19.22 -1.66 14.95
N SER A 232 18.87 -2.18 13.76
CA SER A 232 17.50 -2.32 13.24
C SER A 232 16.76 -1.00 13.00
N ARG A 233 17.42 0.16 13.08
CA ARG A 233 16.81 1.44 12.70
C ARG A 233 16.73 1.54 11.18
N VAL A 234 15.64 2.13 10.70
CA VAL A 234 15.44 2.44 9.29
C VAL A 234 15.89 3.87 9.01
N MET A 235 16.82 4.01 8.08
CA MET A 235 17.31 5.29 7.56
C MET A 235 16.76 5.56 6.15
N PRO A 236 16.60 6.83 5.76
CA PRO A 236 16.08 7.18 4.44
C PRO A 236 17.04 6.76 3.32
N LEU A 237 16.49 6.54 2.14
CA LEU A 237 17.30 6.37 0.93
C LEU A 237 17.93 7.72 0.54
N ASN A 238 19.21 7.72 0.18
CA ASN A 238 19.81 8.87 -0.48
C ASN A 238 19.60 8.73 -1.99
N LEU A 239 19.05 9.78 -2.58
CA LEU A 239 18.80 9.87 -4.00
C LEU A 239 19.73 10.91 -4.61
N MET A 240 20.26 10.61 -5.78
CA MET A 240 20.97 11.55 -6.64
C MET A 240 20.11 11.81 -7.88
N HIS A 241 20.14 13.05 -8.36
CA HIS A 241 19.44 13.45 -9.56
C HIS A 241 20.47 13.78 -10.64
N TYR A 242 20.39 13.10 -11.77
CA TYR A 242 21.27 13.31 -12.91
C TYR A 242 20.50 13.02 -14.19
N ASP A 243 20.64 13.91 -15.18
CA ASP A 243 20.01 13.77 -16.50
C ASP A 243 18.51 13.44 -16.48
N ASN A 244 17.73 14.20 -15.70
CA ASN A 244 16.29 14.00 -15.47
C ASN A 244 15.90 12.65 -14.85
N GLU A 245 16.85 11.87 -14.34
CA GLU A 245 16.61 10.60 -13.67
C GLU A 245 16.97 10.65 -12.18
N ASN A 246 16.31 9.80 -11.39
CA ASN A 246 16.60 9.63 -9.97
C ASN A 246 17.28 8.29 -9.73
N TRP A 247 18.48 8.34 -9.17
CA TRP A 247 19.29 7.17 -8.87
C TRP A 247 19.46 7.01 -7.35
N ILE A 248 19.64 5.78 -6.90
CA ILE A 248 19.95 5.49 -5.50
C ILE A 248 21.47 5.59 -5.32
N ASP A 249 21.88 6.43 -4.38
CA ASP A 249 23.29 6.69 -4.08
C ASP A 249 23.78 5.74 -2.97
N PHE A 250 24.24 4.54 -3.38
CA PHE A 250 24.70 3.50 -2.45
C PHE A 250 25.99 3.87 -1.72
N GLU A 251 26.89 4.61 -2.38
CA GLU A 251 28.17 5.05 -1.81
C GLU A 251 27.92 6.00 -0.64
N LYS A 252 27.14 7.06 -0.87
CA LYS A 252 26.78 8.01 0.18
C LYS A 252 25.99 7.38 1.33
N MET A 253 25.14 6.39 1.05
CA MET A 253 24.46 5.64 2.11
C MET A 253 25.43 4.74 2.90
N SER A 254 26.43 4.15 2.24
CA SER A 254 27.44 3.33 2.90
C SER A 254 28.28 4.18 3.84
N GLU A 255 28.68 5.38 3.41
CA GLU A 255 29.38 6.36 4.25
C GLU A 255 28.51 6.82 5.44
N ALA A 256 27.23 7.12 5.19
CA ALA A 256 26.35 7.68 6.21
C ALA A 256 25.82 6.66 7.23
N TYR A 257 25.58 5.42 6.80
CA TYR A 257 24.86 4.41 7.60
C TYR A 257 25.72 3.21 8.01
N GLY A 258 26.93 3.11 7.46
CA GLY A 258 27.91 2.07 7.77
C GLY A 258 27.84 0.84 6.86
N GLU A 259 28.92 0.05 6.89
CA GLU A 259 29.16 -1.09 5.99
C GLU A 259 28.15 -2.23 6.15
N TYR A 260 27.59 -2.40 7.35
CA TYR A 260 26.62 -3.45 7.66
C TYR A 260 25.16 -3.04 7.38
N ALA A 261 24.94 -1.86 6.82
CA ALA A 261 23.60 -1.39 6.51
C ALA A 261 23.00 -2.18 5.32
N LEU A 262 21.71 -2.49 5.39
CA LEU A 262 21.03 -3.36 4.46
C LEU A 262 19.98 -2.61 3.63
N PHE A 263 19.98 -2.81 2.31
CA PHE A 263 18.89 -2.45 1.42
C PHE A 263 18.38 -3.69 0.69
N LYS A 264 17.09 -3.99 0.82
CA LYS A 264 16.47 -5.21 0.28
C LYS A 264 17.21 -6.49 0.70
N ASP A 265 17.55 -6.58 1.97
CA ASP A 265 18.24 -7.72 2.61
C ASP A 265 19.64 -8.04 2.04
N LYS A 266 20.28 -7.05 1.43
CA LYS A 266 21.68 -7.08 0.96
C LYS A 266 22.44 -5.89 1.50
N TYR A 267 23.73 -6.08 1.78
CA TYR A 267 24.61 -4.98 2.17
C TYR A 267 24.69 -3.94 1.06
N LEU A 268 24.88 -2.67 1.43
CA LEU A 268 25.01 -1.59 0.45
C LEU A 268 26.15 -1.85 -0.55
N ALA A 269 27.27 -2.43 -0.10
CA ALA A 269 28.40 -2.78 -0.96
C ALA A 269 28.06 -3.84 -2.02
N GLU A 270 27.15 -4.78 -1.73
CA GLU A 270 26.72 -5.79 -2.71
C GLU A 270 25.97 -5.16 -3.89
N HIS A 271 25.29 -4.02 -3.69
CA HIS A 271 24.64 -3.28 -4.78
C HIS A 271 25.65 -2.48 -5.63
N MET A 272 26.85 -2.26 -5.12
CA MET A 272 27.97 -1.61 -5.82
C MET A 272 28.90 -2.63 -6.51
N GLY A 273 28.57 -3.92 -6.47
CA GLY A 273 29.35 -4.98 -7.10
C GLY A 273 30.48 -5.55 -6.23
N PHE A 274 30.59 -5.16 -4.96
CA PHE A 274 31.55 -5.73 -4.03
C PHE A 274 31.03 -7.04 -3.43
N THR A 275 31.92 -8.02 -3.26
CA THR A 275 31.60 -9.29 -2.58
C THR A 275 32.03 -9.18 -1.12
N ILE A 276 31.07 -9.23 -0.19
CA ILE A 276 31.36 -9.31 1.25
C ILE A 276 31.32 -10.78 1.66
N SER A 277 32.43 -11.32 2.17
CA SER A 277 32.44 -12.63 2.81
C SER A 277 31.63 -12.55 4.10
N ARG A 278 30.49 -13.23 4.17
CA ARG A 278 29.71 -13.38 5.40
C ARG A 278 30.51 -14.28 6.35
N ALA A 279 31.37 -13.69 7.17
CA ALA A 279 31.94 -14.40 8.31
C ALA A 279 30.79 -14.86 9.22
N GLU A 280 30.96 -16.03 9.83
CA GLU A 280 29.94 -16.84 10.50
C GLU A 280 29.12 -16.09 11.57
N GLU A 281 28.08 -15.38 11.16
CA GLU A 281 26.94 -15.05 12.02
C GLU A 281 25.64 -15.33 11.27
N ASN A 282 24.93 -16.32 11.81
CA ASN A 282 23.72 -16.94 11.29
C ASN A 282 22.54 -15.93 11.17
N PRO A 283 22.13 -15.50 9.97
CA PRO A 283 20.94 -14.70 9.80
C PRO A 283 19.76 -15.67 9.59
N ARG A 284 19.13 -16.03 10.70
CA ARG A 284 17.76 -16.59 10.82
C ARG A 284 17.08 -16.92 9.48
N ALA A 285 17.20 -18.20 9.09
CA ALA A 285 16.19 -19.02 8.43
C ALA A 285 15.26 -18.30 7.43
N MET A 286 15.74 -18.14 6.19
CA MET A 286 14.88 -17.99 5.02
C MET A 286 14.79 -19.35 4.29
N LEU A 287 13.88 -20.21 4.75
CA LEU A 287 13.37 -21.31 3.92
C LEU A 287 12.30 -20.72 3.00
N ASP A 288 12.73 -20.10 1.90
CA ASP A 288 11.84 -19.65 0.83
C ASP A 288 12.12 -20.54 -0.41
N TYR A 289 11.19 -21.47 -0.65
CA TYR A 289 10.99 -22.31 -1.82
C TYR A 289 11.94 -22.09 -3.01
N SER A 290 12.62 -23.17 -3.40
CA SER A 290 13.52 -23.22 -4.54
C SER A 290 12.81 -22.83 -5.83
N MET A 291 13.56 -22.46 -6.88
CA MET A 291 12.98 -22.16 -8.20
C MET A 291 12.11 -23.32 -8.72
N ALA A 292 12.46 -24.57 -8.38
CA ALA A 292 11.69 -25.75 -8.72
C ALA A 292 10.29 -25.74 -8.08
N ASP A 293 10.19 -25.35 -6.81
CA ASP A 293 8.91 -25.30 -6.10
C ASP A 293 7.97 -24.22 -6.64
N ARG A 294 8.52 -23.11 -7.15
CA ARG A 294 7.74 -22.04 -7.80
C ARG A 294 7.17 -22.49 -9.14
N LEU A 295 7.91 -23.33 -9.88
CA LEU A 295 7.45 -23.92 -11.14
C LEU A 295 6.36 -24.96 -10.88
N ILE A 296 6.52 -25.78 -9.85
CA ILE A 296 5.51 -26.77 -9.43
C ILE A 296 4.20 -26.07 -9.07
N ALA A 297 4.24 -25.02 -8.24
CA ALA A 297 3.02 -24.27 -7.86
C ALA A 297 2.35 -23.56 -9.05
N ALA A 298 3.13 -23.13 -10.06
CA ALA A 298 2.59 -22.52 -11.28
C ALA A 298 1.90 -23.57 -12.18
N GLU A 299 2.44 -24.78 -12.25
CA GLU A 299 1.90 -25.91 -13.01
C GLU A 299 0.65 -26.48 -12.34
N GLU A 300 0.66 -26.62 -11.02
CA GLU A 300 -0.52 -27.03 -10.21
C GLU A 300 -1.69 -26.06 -10.42
N LYS A 301 -1.42 -24.76 -10.42
CA LYS A 301 -2.43 -23.72 -10.69
C LYS A 301 -2.97 -23.77 -12.13
N ARG A 302 -2.13 -24.17 -13.09
CA ARG A 302 -2.53 -24.35 -14.49
C ARG A 302 -3.38 -25.61 -14.67
N ASN A 303 -3.08 -26.67 -13.92
CA ASN A 303 -3.82 -27.93 -13.93
C ASN A 303 -5.15 -27.83 -13.18
N ALA A 304 -5.23 -27.10 -12.06
CA ALA A 304 -6.49 -26.83 -11.37
C ALA A 304 -7.51 -26.08 -12.26
N ARG A 305 -7.03 -25.19 -13.15
CA ARG A 305 -7.85 -24.52 -14.17
C ARG A 305 -8.36 -25.49 -15.24
N ARG A 306 -7.53 -26.45 -15.67
CA ARG A 306 -7.89 -27.46 -16.66
C ARG A 306 -8.88 -28.49 -16.11
N ARG A 307 -8.82 -28.81 -14.81
CA ARG A 307 -9.69 -29.79 -14.15
C ARG A 307 -11.04 -29.24 -13.69
N GLY A 308 -11.33 -27.95 -13.91
CA GLY A 308 -12.62 -27.36 -13.51
C GLY A 308 -12.84 -27.28 -11.99
N GLU A 309 -11.80 -27.46 -11.18
CA GLU A 309 -11.84 -27.47 -9.70
C GLU A 309 -12.02 -26.06 -9.09
N MET A 310 -12.27 -25.03 -9.91
CA MET A 310 -12.69 -23.72 -9.44
C MET A 310 -14.19 -23.74 -9.17
N ILE A 311 -14.55 -23.70 -7.89
CA ILE A 311 -15.94 -23.56 -7.47
C ILE A 311 -16.43 -22.16 -7.89
N TYR A 312 -17.37 -22.12 -8.82
CA TYR A 312 -18.21 -20.96 -9.10
C TYR A 312 -19.31 -20.94 -8.03
N GLN A 313 -19.23 -19.99 -7.10
CA GLN A 313 -20.38 -19.54 -6.31
C GLN A 313 -20.71 -18.11 -6.74
#